data_AF-A0A7C5V0P9-F1
#
_entry.id   AF-A0A7C5V0P9-F1
#
_cell.length_a   1.000
_cell.length_b   1.000
_cell.length_c   1.000
_cell.angle_alpha   90.00
_cell.angle_beta   90.00
_cell.angle_gamma   90.00
#
_symmetry.space_group_name_H-M   'P 1'
#
loop_
_entity.id
_entity.type
_entity.pdbx_description
1 polymer ?
#
loop_
_entity_poly.entity_id
_entity_poly.type
_entity_poly.pdbx_seq_one_letter_code
_entity_poly.pdbx_strand_id
1 'polypeptide(L)' 'MLVEDVMGRPVPAGFIYLAPSNQLVRVNITPGLITRVRRAMTDIRSMIQEAILPEATPVRARCEECEFRNYCGDVF' A
#
# COMPACT_ATOMS: atom_id res chain seq x y z
N MET A 1 -9.94 9.23 -0.52
CA MET A 1 -8.81 9.37 0.42
C MET A 1 -9.42 9.64 1.77
N LEU A 2 -9.27 8.74 2.76
CA LEU A 2 -10.18 8.68 3.92
C LEU A 2 -10.42 10.02 4.63
N VAL A 3 -9.36 10.76 4.96
CA VAL A 3 -9.48 12.05 5.67
C VAL A 3 -10.09 13.13 4.79
N GLU A 4 -9.66 13.24 3.53
CA GLU A 4 -10.22 14.20 2.57
C GLU A 4 -11.71 13.93 2.32
N ASP A 5 -12.10 12.66 2.20
CA ASP A 5 -13.48 12.24 1.93
C ASP A 5 -14.43 12.61 3.08
N VAL A 6 -13.96 12.51 4.33
CA VAL A 6 -14.75 12.86 5.53
C VAL A 6 -14.74 14.37 5.80
N MET A 7 -13.59 15.02 5.65
CA MET A 7 -13.41 16.42 6.05
C MET A 7 -13.74 17.42 4.94
N GLY A 8 -13.86 16.97 3.68
CA GLY A 8 -14.13 17.82 2.53
C GLY A 8 -13.04 18.87 2.26
N ARG A 9 -11.81 18.62 2.74
CA ARG A 9 -10.67 19.55 2.65
C ARG A 9 -9.44 18.82 2.11
N PRO A 10 -8.59 19.50 1.33
CA PRO A 10 -7.32 18.93 0.89
C PRO A 10 -6.44 18.54 2.07
N VAL A 11 -5.73 17.41 1.95
CA VAL A 11 -4.76 16.96 2.95
C VAL A 11 -3.36 16.96 2.30
N PRO A 12 -2.62 18.09 2.37
CA PRO A 12 -1.37 18.25 1.63
C PRO A 12 -0.18 17.51 2.27
N ALA A 13 -0.31 17.03 3.51
CA ALA A 13 0.72 16.27 4.18
C ALA A 13 0.15 15.35 5.27
N GLY A 14 0.87 14.29 5.55
CA GLY A 14 0.72 13.46 6.75
C GLY A 14 2.03 13.36 7.52
N PHE A 15 2.00 12.69 8.66
CA PHE A 15 3.18 12.47 9.48
C PHE A 15 3.28 11.00 9.86
N ILE A 16 4.50 10.47 9.81
CA ILE A 16 4.84 9.14 10.29
C ILE A 16 5.77 9.32 11.49
N TYR A 17 5.37 8.80 12.64
CA TYR A 17 6.21 8.79 13.83
C TYR A 17 6.93 7.44 13.93
N LEU A 18 8.26 7.46 13.75
CA LEU A 18 9.13 6.31 13.89
C LEU A 18 9.53 6.17 15.35
N ALA A 19 8.74 5.41 16.12
CA ALA A 19 8.94 5.25 17.55
C ALA A 19 10.35 4.76 17.94
N PRO A 20 10.98 3.77 17.26
CA PRO A 20 12.31 3.30 17.65
C PRO A 20 13.39 4.38 17.60
N SER A 21 13.27 5.33 16.67
CA SER A 21 14.22 6.44 16.52
C SER A 21 13.71 7.77 17.08
N ASN A 22 12.53 7.77 17.72
CA ASN A 22 11.84 8.98 18.20
C ASN A 22 11.77 10.08 17.12
N GLN A 23 11.53 9.71 15.86
CA GLN A 23 11.59 10.63 14.73
C GLN A 23 10.22 10.88 14.13
N LEU A 24 9.84 12.15 13.96
CA LEU A 24 8.65 12.55 13.22
C LEU A 24 9.01 12.90 11.77
N VAL A 25 8.50 12.12 10.82
CA VAL A 25 8.75 12.31 9.39
C VAL A 25 7.50 12.91 8.74
N ARG A 26 7.65 14.08 8.13
CA ARG A 26 6.60 14.69 7.31
C ARG A 26 6.58 14.03 5.93
N VAL A 27 5.39 13.61 5.49
CA VAL A 27 5.15 13.09 4.15
C VAL A 27 4.29 14.09 3.39
N ASN A 28 4.83 14.69 2.34
CA ASN A 28 4.04 15.54 1.45
C ASN A 28 3.17 14.66 0.55
N ILE A 29 1.85 14.89 0.58
CA ILE A 29 0.90 14.16 -0.25
C ILE A 29 0.80 14.87 -1.60
N THR A 30 1.43 14.28 -2.61
CA THR A 30 1.39 14.80 -3.97
C THR A 30 0.23 14.18 -4.76
N PRO A 31 -0.28 14.84 -5.81
CA PRO A 31 -1.28 14.25 -6.70
C PRO A 31 -0.85 12.90 -7.28
N GLY A 32 0.44 12.73 -7.57
CA GLY A 32 0.99 11.46 -8.09
C GLY A 32 0.85 10.31 -7.09
N LEU A 33 1.05 10.56 -5.79
CA LEU A 33 0.83 9.55 -4.75
C LEU A 33 -0.64 9.16 -4.65
N ILE A 34 -1.55 10.13 -4.73
CA ILE A 34 -3.00 9.87 -4.71
C ILE A 34 -3.40 9.00 -5.90
N THR A 35 -2.96 9.34 -7.11
CA THR A 35 -3.24 8.56 -8.32
C THR A 35 -2.69 7.14 -8.21
N ARG A 36 -1.47 6.98 -7.69
CA ARG A 36 -0.85 5.65 -7.49
C ARG A 36 -1.66 4.79 -6.50
N VAL A 37 -2.10 5.36 -5.38
CA VAL A 37 -2.94 4.66 -4.41
C VAL A 37 -4.28 4.26 -5.05
N ARG A 38 -4.94 5.18 -5.78
CA ARG A 38 -6.21 4.87 -6.45
C ARG A 38 -6.06 3.73 -7.46
N ARG A 39 -5.00 3.75 -8.27
CA ARG A 39 -4.70 2.67 -9.22
C ARG A 39 -4.50 1.35 -8.50
N ALA A 40 -3.65 1.30 -7.48
CA ALA A 40 -3.42 0.08 -6.70
C ALA A 40 -4.72 -0.47 -6.08
N MET A 41 -5.59 0.41 -5.57
CA MET A 41 -6.90 0.00 -5.04
C MET A 41 -7.81 -0.59 -6.11
N THR A 42 -7.82 -0.03 -7.32
CA THR A 42 -8.57 -0.59 -8.45
C THR A 42 -8.01 -1.95 -8.86
N ASP A 43 -6.69 -2.07 -8.98
CA ASP A 43 -6.02 -3.31 -9.37
C ASP A 43 -6.31 -4.42 -8.35
N ILE A 44 -6.20 -4.13 -7.04
CA ILE A 44 -6.53 -5.07 -5.96
C ILE A 44 -7.98 -5.53 -6.04
N ARG A 45 -8.93 -4.61 -6.26
CA ARG A 45 -10.36 -4.96 -6.38
C ARG A 45 -10.63 -5.86 -7.58
N SER A 46 -10.00 -5.56 -8.72
CA SER A 46 -10.09 -6.37 -9.93
C SER A 46 -9.55 -7.79 -9.68
N MET A 47 -8.36 -7.89 -9.07
CA MET A 47 -7.77 -9.19 -8.71
C MET A 47 -8.67 -10.03 -7.81
N ILE A 48 -9.34 -9.41 -6.83
CA ILE A 48 -10.28 -10.11 -5.96
C ILE A 48 -11.52 -10.58 -6.75
N GLN A 49 -12.10 -9.74 -7.60
CA GLN A 49 -13.30 -10.06 -8.37
C GLN A 49 -13.08 -11.18 -9.38
N GLU A 50 -11.93 -11.17 -10.04
CA GLU A 50 -11.56 -12.12 -11.09
C GLU A 50 -10.76 -13.32 -10.55
N ALA A 51 -10.56 -13.41 -9.22
CA ALA A 51 -9.74 -14.43 -8.56
C ALA A 51 -8.32 -14.56 -9.13
N ILE A 52 -7.71 -13.45 -9.52
CA ILE A 52 -6.36 -13.37 -10.08
C ILE A 52 -5.35 -13.19 -8.94
N LEU A 53 -4.35 -14.05 -8.87
CA LEU A 53 -3.18 -13.83 -8.02
C LEU A 53 -2.25 -12.79 -8.68
N PRO A 54 -1.69 -11.85 -7.91
CA PRO A 54 -0.66 -10.93 -8.43
C PRO A 54 0.61 -11.70 -8.79
N GLU A 55 1.43 -11.11 -9.66
CA GLU A 55 2.78 -11.62 -9.90
C GLU A 55 3.63 -11.64 -8.63
N ALA A 56 4.58 -12.58 -8.59
CA ALA A 56 5.58 -12.67 -7.54
C ALA A 56 6.31 -11.34 -7.30
N THR A 57 6.54 -11.00 -6.03
CA THR A 57 7.36 -9.83 -5.71
C THR A 57 8.81 -10.03 -6.17
N PRO A 58 9.45 -9.00 -6.76
CA PRO A 58 10.87 -9.08 -7.10
C PRO A 58 11.77 -9.12 -5.85
N VAL A 59 11.25 -8.83 -4.66
CA VAL A 59 12.02 -8.78 -3.40
C VAL A 59 11.80 -10.08 -2.62
N ARG A 60 12.61 -11.11 -2.91
CA ARG A 60 12.44 -12.47 -2.35
C ARG A 60 12.47 -12.53 -0.83
N ALA A 61 13.23 -11.65 -0.16
CA ALA A 61 13.26 -11.58 1.30
C ALA A 61 11.86 -11.34 1.92
N ARG A 62 10.95 -10.65 1.22
CA ARG A 62 9.57 -10.46 1.69
C ARG A 62 8.78 -11.76 1.75
N CYS A 63 9.11 -12.75 0.93
CA CYS A 63 8.44 -14.06 0.94
C CYS A 63 8.77 -14.87 2.21
N GLU A 64 9.87 -14.57 2.90
CA GLU A 64 10.25 -15.24 4.15
C GLU A 64 9.36 -14.84 5.33
N GLU A 65 8.93 -13.58 5.35
CA GLU A 65 8.07 -13.01 6.40
C GLU A 65 6.58 -12.98 6.01
N CYS A 66 6.22 -13.43 4.81
CA CYS A 66 4.85 -13.35 4.31
C CYS A 66 3.96 -14.45 4.89
N GLU A 67 2.90 -14.05 5.59
CA GLU A 67 1.90 -14.98 6.15
C GLU A 67 1.15 -15.78 5.07
N PHE A 68 1.07 -15.26 3.84
CA PHE A 68 0.41 -15.92 2.71
C PHE A 68 1.31 -16.91 1.95
N ARG A 69 2.56 -17.12 2.39
CA ARG A 69 3.52 -17.99 1.69
C ARG A 69 2.95 -19.37 1.36
N ASN A 70 2.21 -19.98 2.28
CA ASN A 70 1.62 -21.33 2.12
C ASN A 70 0.47 -21.39 1.11
N TYR A 71 -0.04 -20.23 0.70
CA TYR A 71 -1.15 -20.09 -0.26
C TYR A 71 -0.71 -19.40 -1.55
N CYS A 72 0.57 -19.06 -1.66
CA CYS A 72 1.13 -18.37 -2.81
C CYS A 72 1.41 -19.36 -3.95
N GLY A 73 1.01 -19.00 -5.17
CA GLY A 73 1.28 -19.81 -6.37
C GLY A 73 2.72 -19.75 -6.88
N ASP A 74 3.57 -18.88 -6.31
CA ASP A 74 4.89 -18.50 -6.87
C ASP A 74 6.09 -18.83 -5.95
N VAL A 75 5.88 -19.67 -4.93
CA VAL A 75 6.95 -20.13 -4.03
C VAL A 75 7.06 -21.65 -4.14
N PHE A 76 8.03 -22.09 -4.95
CA PHE A 76 8.51 -23.49 -5.02
C PHE A 76 9.70 -23.70 -4.09
#